data_AF-R1D3H9-F1
#
_entry.id   AF-R1D3H9-F1
#
_cell.length_a   1.000
_cell.length_b   1.000
_cell.length_c   1.000
_cell.angle_alpha   90.00
_cell.angle_beta   90.00
_cell.angle_gamma   90.00
#
_symmetry.space_group_name_H-M   'P 1'
#
loop_
_entity.id
_entity.type
_entity.pdbx_description
1 polymer ?
#
loop_
_entity_poly.entity_id
_entity_poly.type
_entity_poly.pdbx_seq_one_letter_code
_entity_poly.pdbx_strand_id
1 'polypeptide(L)'
;MQRQPNGTYEEVLALACEMNVWRTVETLLSSSKTINEAAADGRLRVVGALLDVSSGAVQLMGQHPSLAELVKSTPSGDVVRTAEDAPVPAAEAAAMLYAGNLRYASGKGGYNQFSGDQKLLCKLCESGQNPVSVIIGCADSRAPIEMLFDMRPGDLFVLRNAGRLERPPPRMGPAWGSERSS
;
A
#
# COMPACT_ATOMS: atom_id res chain seq x y z
N MET A 1 -4.65 7.25 22.73
CA MET A 1 -4.21 8.39 21.91
C MET A 1 -3.01 9.05 22.59
N GLN A 2 -1.79 8.56 22.31
CA GLN A 2 -0.57 9.17 22.87
C GLN A 2 -0.28 10.46 22.10
N ARG A 3 -0.47 11.61 22.75
CA ARG A 3 0.03 12.89 22.25
C ARG A 3 1.52 12.94 22.54
N GLN A 4 2.35 13.14 21.52
CA GLN A 4 3.76 13.52 21.69
C GLN A 4 3.89 15.03 21.43
N PRO A 5 3.56 15.90 22.41
CA PRO A 5 3.59 17.36 22.21
C PRO A 5 4.99 17.94 22.01
N ASN A 6 6.05 17.17 22.27
CA ASN A 6 7.46 17.61 22.23
C ASN A 6 8.33 16.84 21.23
N GLY A 7 7.75 16.05 20.33
CA GLY A 7 8.51 15.33 19.31
C GLY A 7 9.14 16.27 18.29
N THR A 8 10.27 15.85 17.72
CA THR A 8 10.90 16.49 16.56
C THR A 8 9.94 16.51 15.36
N TYR A 9 10.20 17.39 14.39
CA TYR A 9 9.37 17.47 13.17
C TYR A 9 9.28 16.12 12.45
N GLU A 10 10.39 15.37 12.40
CA GLU A 10 10.46 14.06 11.76
C GLU A 10 9.60 13.02 12.50
N GLU A 11 9.66 12.99 13.83
CA GLU A 11 8.83 12.10 14.65
C GLU A 11 7.33 12.40 14.49
N VAL A 12 6.97 13.69 14.46
CA VAL A 12 5.58 14.11 14.24
C VAL A 12 5.11 13.74 12.84
N LEU A 13 5.97 13.90 11.82
CA LEU A 13 5.65 13.54 10.45
C LEU A 13 5.48 12.02 10.28
N ALA A 14 6.40 11.22 10.84
CA ALA A 14 6.32 9.76 10.81
C ALA A 14 5.02 9.26 11.47
N LEU A 15 4.69 9.80 12.64
CA LEU A 15 3.45 9.47 13.35
C LEU A 15 2.21 9.90 12.55
N ALA A 16 2.23 11.08 11.93
CA ALA A 16 1.12 11.55 11.11
C ALA A 16 0.88 10.64 9.89
N CYS A 17 1.95 10.17 9.25
CA CYS A 17 1.87 9.19 8.16
C CYS A 17 1.25 7.88 8.64
N GLU A 18 1.73 7.32 9.76
CA GLU A 18 1.19 6.09 10.35
C GLU A 18 -0.30 6.24 10.71
N MET A 19 -0.67 7.34 11.37
CA MET A 19 -2.06 7.61 11.74
C MET A 19 -2.96 7.79 10.52
N ASN A 20 -2.47 8.40 9.44
CA ASN A 20 -3.23 8.54 8.20
C ASN A 20 -3.52 7.17 7.57
N VAL A 21 -2.54 6.25 7.59
CA VAL A 21 -2.76 4.89 7.10
C VAL A 21 -3.77 4.16 7.98
N TRP A 22 -3.61 4.21 9.31
CA TRP A 22 -4.57 3.57 10.23
C TRP A 22 -5.99 4.12 10.06
N ARG A 23 -6.15 5.44 9.95
CA ARG A 23 -7.46 6.06 9.70
C ARG A 23 -8.07 5.63 8.37
N THR A 24 -7.23 5.43 7.35
CA THR A 24 -7.69 4.91 6.06
C THR A 24 -8.18 3.47 6.19
N VAL A 25 -7.41 2.61 6.86
CA VAL A 25 -7.79 1.21 7.15
C VAL A 25 -9.10 1.15 7.95
N GLU A 26 -9.20 1.96 9.01
CA GLU A 26 -10.41 2.08 9.83
C GLU A 26 -11.60 2.54 8.99
N THR A 27 -11.42 3.56 8.14
CA THR A 27 -12.48 4.05 7.26
C THR A 27 -12.94 2.94 6.31
N LEU A 28 -12.02 2.23 5.64
CA LEU A 28 -12.37 1.12 4.75
C LEU A 28 -13.17 0.02 5.45
N LEU A 29 -12.78 -0.34 6.67
CA LEU A 29 -13.45 -1.39 7.44
C LEU A 29 -14.77 -0.92 8.07
N SER A 30 -14.91 0.35 8.42
CA SER A 30 -16.11 0.87 9.10
C SER A 30 -17.17 1.41 8.14
N SER A 31 -16.76 1.97 6.99
CA SER A 31 -17.67 2.63 6.05
C SER A 31 -18.17 1.71 4.93
N SER A 32 -17.52 0.57 4.69
CA SER A 32 -17.88 -0.37 3.62
C SER A 32 -18.33 -1.71 4.18
N LYS A 33 -19.63 -1.98 4.07
CA LYS A 33 -20.22 -3.26 4.49
C LYS A 33 -19.56 -4.46 3.78
N THR A 34 -19.35 -4.35 2.47
CA THR A 34 -18.74 -5.42 1.67
C THR A 34 -17.31 -5.75 2.13
N ILE A 35 -16.49 -4.73 2.38
CA ILE A 35 -15.11 -4.91 2.85
C ILE A 35 -15.12 -5.47 4.27
N ASN A 36 -16.00 -4.94 5.13
CA ASN A 36 -16.14 -5.40 6.51
C ASN A 36 -16.51 -6.88 6.58
N GLU A 37 -17.58 -7.30 5.91
CA GLU A 37 -18.05 -8.69 5.88
C GLU A 37 -16.99 -9.62 5.28
N ALA A 38 -16.37 -9.21 4.17
CA ALA A 38 -15.29 -10.00 3.57
C ALA A 38 -14.07 -10.16 4.50
N ALA A 39 -13.74 -9.12 5.27
CA ALA A 39 -12.67 -9.20 6.26
C ALA A 39 -13.05 -10.05 7.47
N ALA A 40 -14.29 -9.92 7.96
CA ALA A 40 -14.80 -10.72 9.08
C ALA A 40 -14.85 -12.23 8.75
N ASP A 41 -15.22 -12.56 7.51
CA ASP A 41 -15.26 -13.95 7.02
C ASP A 41 -13.89 -14.49 6.58
N GLY A 42 -12.82 -13.68 6.65
CA GLY A 42 -11.46 -14.06 6.26
C GLY A 42 -11.22 -14.16 4.74
N ARG A 43 -12.20 -13.75 3.91
CA ARG A 43 -12.09 -13.72 2.44
C ARG A 43 -11.23 -12.55 1.94
N LEU A 44 -11.05 -11.52 2.75
CA LEU A 44 -10.25 -10.34 2.46
C LEU A 44 -9.35 -10.00 3.64
N ARG A 45 -8.13 -9.55 3.36
CA ARG A 45 -7.23 -8.98 4.37
C ARG A 45 -6.94 -7.53 4.01
N VAL A 46 -7.18 -6.62 4.94
CA VAL A 46 -6.81 -5.20 4.81
C VAL A 46 -5.54 -4.96 5.62
N VAL A 47 -4.51 -4.40 4.98
CA VAL A 47 -3.19 -4.18 5.59
C VAL A 47 -2.74 -2.75 5.33
N GLY A 48 -2.33 -2.04 6.38
CA GLY A 48 -1.65 -0.75 6.25
C GLY A 48 -0.20 -0.92 5.84
N ALA A 49 0.32 -0.02 5.02
CA ALA A 49 1.72 -0.03 4.58
C ALA A 49 2.30 1.39 4.50
N LEU A 50 3.59 1.51 4.78
CA LEU A 50 4.39 2.72 4.67
C LEU A 50 5.48 2.52 3.62
N LEU A 51 5.69 3.51 2.77
CA LEU A 51 6.76 3.53 1.77
C LEU A 51 7.88 4.46 2.23
N ASP A 52 9.10 3.95 2.30
CA ASP A 52 10.30 4.78 2.34
C ASP A 52 10.68 5.17 0.90
N VAL A 53 10.49 6.45 0.58
CA VAL A 53 10.74 6.99 -0.76
C VAL A 53 12.24 6.98 -1.13
N SER A 54 13.13 6.99 -0.13
CA SER A 54 14.58 7.02 -0.38
C SER A 54 15.13 5.65 -0.78
N SER A 55 14.61 4.58 -0.18
CA SER A 55 15.04 3.21 -0.41
C SER A 55 14.10 2.41 -1.32
N GLY A 56 12.85 2.85 -1.47
CA GLY A 56 11.79 2.09 -2.13
C GLY A 56 11.23 0.95 -1.27
N ALA A 57 11.67 0.81 -0.02
CA ALA A 57 11.22 -0.25 0.87
C ALA A 57 9.80 0.01 1.36
N VAL A 58 8.95 -1.01 1.30
CA VAL A 58 7.59 -0.98 1.82
C VAL A 58 7.54 -1.76 3.14
N GLN A 59 7.14 -1.06 4.20
CA GLN A 59 6.92 -1.65 5.52
C GLN A 59 5.42 -1.86 5.76
N LEU A 60 5.02 -3.10 5.99
CA LEU A 60 3.65 -3.41 6.42
C LEU A 60 3.48 -3.09 7.90
N MET A 61 2.37 -2.46 8.26
CA MET A 61 2.01 -2.06 9.63
C MET A 61 1.41 -3.22 10.44
N GLY A 62 1.38 -4.43 9.87
CA GLY A 62 1.04 -5.68 10.53
C GLY A 62 1.50 -6.88 9.68
N GLN A 63 2.56 -7.57 10.11
CA GLN A 63 3.07 -8.74 9.38
C GLN A 63 2.11 -9.93 9.48
N HIS A 64 2.03 -10.71 8.41
CA HIS A 64 1.44 -12.04 8.46
C HIS A 64 2.44 -12.99 9.15
N PRO A 65 2.03 -13.83 10.13
CA PRO A 65 2.95 -14.72 10.86
C PRO A 65 3.79 -15.64 9.96
N SER A 66 3.25 -16.06 8.81
CA SER A 66 3.92 -16.96 7.85
C SER A 66 4.59 -16.25 6.66
N LEU A 67 4.78 -14.93 6.71
CA LEU A 67 5.33 -14.15 5.59
C LEU A 67 6.68 -14.70 5.11
N ALA A 68 7.57 -15.06 6.04
CA ALA A 68 8.90 -15.59 5.73
C ALA A 68 8.88 -16.96 5.01
N GLU A 69 7.82 -17.74 5.18
CA GLU A 69 7.65 -19.03 4.50
C GLU A 69 7.07 -18.84 3.10
N LEU A 70 6.05 -17.99 2.97
CA LEU A 70 5.35 -17.74 1.72
C LEU A 70 6.22 -16.98 0.69
N VAL A 71 7.16 -16.17 1.17
CA VAL A 71 8.16 -15.49 0.32
C VAL A 71 9.09 -16.51 -0.37
N LYS A 72 9.27 -17.70 0.21
CA LYS A 72 10.06 -18.78 -0.41
C LYS A 72 9.30 -19.55 -1.48
N SER A 73 7.97 -19.54 -1.43
CA SER A 73 7.09 -20.31 -2.33
C SER A 73 6.41 -19.47 -3.41
N THR A 74 6.80 -18.20 -3.55
CA THR A 74 6.19 -17.29 -4.52
C THR A 74 6.40 -17.82 -5.95
N PRO A 75 5.33 -18.05 -6.73
CA PRO A 75 5.46 -18.52 -8.10
C PRO A 75 6.31 -17.57 -8.94
N SER A 76 7.16 -18.14 -9.80
CA SER A 76 7.88 -17.40 -10.84
C SER A 76 6.87 -16.58 -11.66
N GLY A 77 7.24 -15.34 -12.00
CA GLY A 77 6.41 -14.37 -12.73
C GLY A 77 6.14 -14.73 -14.20
N ASP A 78 6.03 -16.02 -14.53
CA ASP A 78 5.86 -16.54 -15.88
C ASP A 78 4.38 -16.81 -16.22
N VAL A 79 3.52 -16.98 -15.22
CA VAL A 79 2.10 -17.31 -15.44
C VAL A 79 1.25 -16.04 -15.48
N VAL A 80 0.65 -15.75 -16.62
CA VAL A 80 -0.31 -14.64 -16.78
C VAL A 80 -1.66 -15.02 -16.18
N ARG A 81 -2.08 -14.29 -15.13
CA ARG A 81 -3.36 -14.49 -14.44
C ARG A 81 -4.50 -13.76 -15.14
N THR A 82 -5.58 -14.47 -15.45
CA THR A 82 -6.77 -13.97 -16.15
C THR A 82 -8.04 -14.28 -15.37
N ALA A 83 -9.19 -13.78 -15.83
CA ALA A 83 -10.46 -13.87 -15.10
C ALA A 83 -10.92 -15.31 -14.84
N GLU A 84 -10.39 -16.30 -15.58
CA GLU A 84 -10.66 -17.73 -15.43
C GLU A 84 -9.88 -18.38 -14.28
N ASP A 85 -8.84 -17.73 -13.75
CA ASP A 85 -8.03 -18.28 -12.67
C ASP A 85 -8.71 -18.16 -11.30
N ALA A 86 -8.43 -19.10 -10.39
CA ALA A 86 -8.90 -19.02 -9.02
C ALA A 86 -8.22 -17.85 -8.24
N PRO A 87 -8.92 -17.17 -7.32
CA PRO A 87 -8.34 -16.10 -6.51
C PRO A 87 -7.11 -16.55 -5.70
N VAL A 88 -6.14 -15.65 -5.51
CA VAL A 88 -4.98 -15.92 -4.64
C VAL A 88 -5.38 -15.76 -3.18
N PRO A 89 -5.03 -16.71 -2.30
CA PRO A 89 -5.16 -16.53 -0.86
C PRO A 89 -4.39 -15.28 -0.38
N ALA A 90 -5.00 -14.50 0.53
CA ALA A 90 -4.42 -13.23 0.97
C ALA A 90 -2.98 -13.32 1.50
N ALA A 91 -2.62 -14.44 2.13
CA ALA A 91 -1.28 -14.67 2.64
C ALA A 91 -0.25 -14.82 1.50
N GLU A 92 -0.60 -15.57 0.47
CA GLU A 92 0.23 -15.76 -0.72
C GLU A 92 0.38 -14.45 -1.49
N ALA A 93 -0.72 -13.71 -1.70
CA ALA A 93 -0.67 -12.38 -2.33
C ALA A 93 0.25 -11.41 -1.57
N ALA A 94 0.20 -11.38 -0.24
CA ALA A 94 1.08 -10.56 0.58
C ALA A 94 2.57 -10.95 0.42
N ALA A 95 2.85 -12.25 0.28
CA ALA A 95 4.19 -12.73 0.05
C ALA A 95 4.72 -12.37 -1.35
N MET A 96 3.87 -12.46 -2.37
CA MET A 96 4.19 -12.01 -3.73
C MET A 96 4.60 -10.53 -3.72
N LEU A 97 3.81 -9.68 -3.06
CA LEU A 97 4.12 -8.25 -2.90
C LEU A 97 5.46 -8.04 -2.17
N TYR A 98 5.66 -8.69 -1.03
CA TYR A 98 6.90 -8.52 -0.26
C TYR A 98 8.14 -8.99 -1.04
N ALA A 99 8.05 -10.15 -1.70
CA ALA A 99 9.13 -10.68 -2.52
C ALA A 99 9.48 -9.71 -3.68
N GLY A 100 8.46 -9.15 -4.33
CA GLY A 100 8.65 -8.17 -5.38
C GLY A 100 9.25 -6.85 -4.88
N ASN A 101 8.80 -6.36 -3.72
CA ASN A 101 9.39 -5.16 -3.12
C ASN A 101 10.83 -5.37 -2.68
N LEU A 102 11.19 -6.55 -2.17
CA LEU A 102 12.59 -6.88 -1.89
C LEU A 102 13.46 -6.84 -3.16
N ARG A 103 12.95 -7.31 -4.30
CA ARG A 103 13.67 -7.20 -5.59
C ARG A 103 13.83 -5.74 -5.99
N TYR A 104 12.78 -4.93 -5.88
CA TYR A 104 12.84 -3.51 -6.19
C TYR A 104 13.85 -2.76 -5.29
N ALA A 105 13.72 -2.90 -3.97
CA ALA A 105 14.56 -2.22 -2.99
C ALA A 105 16.04 -2.64 -3.07
N SER A 106 16.32 -3.83 -3.60
CA SER A 106 17.70 -4.29 -3.87
C SER A 106 18.23 -3.92 -5.26
N GLY A 107 17.48 -3.13 -6.04
CA GLY A 107 17.85 -2.69 -7.38
C GLY A 107 17.79 -3.79 -8.46
N LYS A 108 17.12 -4.92 -8.15
CA LYS A 108 16.99 -6.08 -9.03
C LYS A 108 15.61 -6.22 -9.68
N GLY A 109 14.67 -5.34 -9.34
CA GLY A 109 13.31 -5.31 -9.89
C GLY A 109 13.07 -4.13 -10.84
N GLY A 110 11.82 -3.95 -11.24
CA GLY A 110 11.34 -2.78 -11.96
C GLY A 110 11.01 -3.01 -13.44
N TYR A 111 10.59 -1.93 -14.11
CA TYR A 111 9.85 -1.95 -15.38
C TYR A 111 10.56 -2.66 -16.54
N ASN A 112 11.89 -2.73 -16.53
CA ASN A 112 12.68 -3.29 -17.63
C ASN A 112 12.39 -4.77 -17.88
N GLN A 113 11.78 -5.49 -16.93
CA GLN A 113 11.47 -6.90 -17.06
C GLN A 113 10.24 -7.18 -17.94
N PHE A 114 9.33 -6.21 -18.12
CA PHE A 114 8.02 -6.44 -18.75
C PHE A 114 7.76 -5.58 -19.98
N SER A 115 8.72 -4.73 -20.35
CA SER A 115 8.64 -3.88 -21.53
C SER A 115 8.53 -4.72 -22.82
N GLY A 116 7.37 -4.64 -23.49
CA GLY A 116 7.18 -5.23 -24.81
C GLY A 116 6.52 -6.62 -24.86
N ASP A 117 5.98 -7.12 -23.74
CA ASP A 117 5.23 -8.39 -23.75
C ASP A 117 3.81 -8.21 -24.33
N GLN A 118 3.72 -8.15 -25.66
CA GLN A 118 2.45 -8.06 -26.37
C GLN A 118 1.56 -9.28 -26.13
N LYS A 119 2.13 -10.47 -25.87
CA LYS A 119 1.35 -11.68 -25.62
C LYS A 119 0.60 -11.59 -24.30
N LEU A 120 1.25 -11.09 -23.25
CA LEU A 120 0.61 -10.77 -21.98
C LEU A 120 -0.59 -9.83 -22.19
N LEU A 121 -0.37 -8.71 -22.90
CA LEU A 121 -1.43 -7.72 -23.12
C LEU A 121 -2.60 -8.28 -23.94
N CYS A 122 -2.33 -9.04 -25.01
CA CYS A 122 -3.38 -9.72 -25.77
C CYS A 122 -4.20 -10.66 -24.89
N LYS A 123 -3.54 -11.49 -24.07
CA LYS A 123 -4.22 -12.43 -23.19
C LYS A 123 -5.10 -11.70 -22.15
N LEU A 124 -4.62 -10.60 -21.57
CA LEU A 124 -5.41 -9.79 -20.63
C LEU A 124 -6.62 -9.11 -21.30
N CYS A 125 -6.49 -8.71 -22.57
CA CYS A 125 -7.59 -8.14 -23.34
C CYS A 125 -8.65 -9.21 -23.69
N GLU A 126 -8.23 -10.42 -24.03
CA GLU A 126 -9.11 -11.51 -24.48
C GLU A 126 -9.82 -12.21 -23.30
N SER A 127 -9.08 -12.44 -22.21
CA SER A 127 -9.52 -13.28 -21.08
C SER A 127 -9.70 -12.48 -19.77
N GLY A 128 -9.57 -11.16 -19.83
CA GLY A 128 -9.67 -10.29 -18.65
C GLY A 128 -8.49 -10.42 -17.68
N GLN A 129 -8.59 -9.72 -16.56
CA GLN A 129 -7.56 -9.67 -15.51
C GLN A 129 -8.06 -10.30 -14.20
N ASN A 130 -7.14 -10.90 -13.45
CA ASN A 130 -7.39 -11.40 -12.10
C ASN A 130 -6.26 -10.98 -11.15
N PRO A 131 -6.29 -9.71 -10.70
CA PRO A 131 -5.26 -9.13 -9.84
C PRO A 131 -5.15 -9.87 -8.51
N VAL A 132 -3.91 -10.04 -8.03
CA VAL A 132 -3.64 -10.71 -6.75
C VAL A 132 -3.93 -9.80 -5.56
N SER A 133 -3.89 -8.48 -5.77
CA SER A 133 -4.16 -7.48 -4.73
C SER A 133 -4.71 -6.18 -5.30
N VAL A 134 -5.52 -5.50 -4.50
CA VAL A 134 -5.88 -4.10 -4.68
C VAL A 134 -4.92 -3.25 -3.83
N ILE A 135 -4.35 -2.19 -4.40
CA ILE A 135 -3.50 -1.25 -3.67
C ILE A 135 -4.10 0.15 -3.76
N ILE A 136 -4.35 0.75 -2.60
CA ILE A 136 -4.77 2.14 -2.47
C ILE A 136 -3.55 2.94 -2.01
N GLY A 137 -2.96 3.69 -2.93
CA GLY A 137 -1.71 4.42 -2.73
C GLY A 137 -1.82 5.93 -2.90
N CYS A 138 -0.72 6.62 -2.63
CA CYS A 138 -0.60 8.06 -2.89
C CYS A 138 -0.37 8.32 -4.39
N ALA A 139 -0.90 9.42 -4.91
CA ALA A 139 -0.62 9.92 -6.27
C ALA A 139 0.79 10.51 -6.44
N ASP A 140 1.63 10.48 -5.40
CA ASP A 140 3.04 10.92 -5.46
C ASP A 140 3.80 10.23 -6.60
N SER A 141 4.34 10.99 -7.54
CA SER A 141 4.99 10.45 -8.75
C SER A 141 6.21 9.57 -8.44
N ARG A 142 6.79 9.66 -7.23
CA ARG A 142 7.90 8.84 -6.77
C ARG A 142 7.48 7.46 -6.27
N ALA A 143 6.18 7.17 -6.21
CA ALA A 143 5.61 5.90 -5.79
C ALA A 143 4.97 5.11 -6.96
N PRO A 144 5.77 4.58 -7.92
CA PRO A 144 5.26 3.73 -8.99
C PRO A 144 4.92 2.34 -8.45
N ILE A 145 3.67 2.14 -7.99
CA ILE A 145 3.23 0.94 -7.24
C ILE A 145 3.58 -0.38 -7.92
N GLU A 146 3.28 -0.52 -9.20
CA GLU A 146 3.55 -1.73 -9.98
C GLU A 146 5.05 -2.03 -10.05
N MET A 147 5.87 -0.98 -10.14
CA MET A 147 7.33 -1.09 -10.12
C MET A 147 7.87 -1.41 -8.72
N LEU A 148 7.33 -0.75 -7.68
CA LEU A 148 7.71 -0.94 -6.28
C LEU A 148 7.50 -2.38 -5.82
N PHE A 149 6.52 -3.07 -6.37
CA PHE A 149 6.24 -4.48 -6.07
C PHE A 149 6.69 -5.43 -7.17
N ASP A 150 7.41 -4.95 -8.19
CA ASP A 150 7.91 -5.77 -9.30
C ASP A 150 6.82 -6.67 -9.93
N MET A 151 5.67 -6.07 -10.22
CA MET A 151 4.45 -6.73 -10.73
C MET A 151 4.19 -6.36 -12.20
N ARG A 152 3.54 -7.26 -12.94
CA ARG A 152 3.19 -7.06 -14.36
C ARG A 152 1.83 -6.38 -14.52
N PRO A 153 1.53 -5.87 -15.73
CA PRO A 153 0.14 -5.59 -16.12
C PRO A 153 -0.79 -6.74 -15.73
N GLY A 154 -1.91 -6.41 -15.07
CA GLY A 154 -2.92 -7.38 -14.64
C GLY A 154 -2.68 -8.03 -13.27
N ASP A 155 -1.46 -7.97 -12.71
CA ASP A 155 -1.18 -8.56 -11.39
C ASP A 155 -1.74 -7.69 -10.24
N LEU A 156 -1.81 -6.37 -10.41
CA LEU A 156 -2.34 -5.43 -9.39
C LEU A 156 -3.49 -4.59 -9.92
N PHE A 157 -4.46 -4.31 -9.04
CA PHE A 157 -5.44 -3.27 -9.25
C PHE A 157 -5.09 -2.05 -8.39
N VAL A 158 -4.71 -0.95 -9.02
CA VAL A 158 -4.11 0.19 -8.30
C VAL A 158 -5.06 1.39 -8.34
N LEU A 159 -5.47 1.87 -7.15
CA LEU A 159 -6.09 3.18 -6.99
C LEU A 159 -5.10 4.15 -6.35
N ARG A 160 -5.00 5.36 -6.90
CA ARG A 160 -4.11 6.40 -6.37
C ARG A 160 -4.88 7.69 -6.20
N ASN A 161 -4.78 8.28 -5.02
CA ASN A 161 -5.36 9.60 -4.72
C ASN A 161 -4.27 10.54 -4.17
N ALA A 162 -4.44 11.85 -4.37
CA ALA A 162 -3.59 12.85 -3.75
C ALA A 162 -3.68 12.71 -2.22
N GLY A 163 -2.51 12.55 -1.58
CA GLY A 163 -2.44 12.31 -0.14
C GLY A 163 -3.09 13.44 0.64
N ARG A 164 -4.18 13.14 1.35
CA ARG A 164 -4.72 14.02 2.38
C ARG A 164 -3.89 13.83 3.64
N LEU A 165 -2.72 14.45 3.72
CA LEU A 165 -2.16 14.80 5.01
C LEU A 165 -3.06 15.91 5.56
N GLU A 166 -3.95 15.57 6.50
CA GLU A 166 -4.61 16.61 7.28
C GLU A 166 -3.50 17.41 7.97
N ARG A 167 -3.29 18.64 7.51
CA ARG A 167 -2.44 19.61 8.18
C ARG A 167 -2.86 19.61 9.66
N PRO A 168 -1.95 19.44 10.63
CA PRO A 168 -2.34 19.60 12.02
C PRO A 168 -3.03 20.96 12.17
N PRO A 169 -4.11 21.07 12.97
CA PRO A 169 -4.81 22.33 13.13
C PRO A 169 -3.78 23.41 13.48
N PRO A 170 -3.92 24.64 12.94
CA PRO A 170 -3.00 25.71 13.25
C PRO A 170 -2.85 25.76 14.77
N ARG A 171 -1.60 25.76 15.26
CA ARG A 171 -1.35 25.95 16.69
C ARG A 171 -2.12 27.20 17.07
N MET A 172 -3.14 27.06 17.93
CA MET A 172 -3.70 28.22 18.60
C MET A 172 -2.57 28.74 19.49
N GLY A 173 -1.75 29.64 18.93
CA GLY A 173 -0.92 30.52 19.72
C GLY A 173 -1.82 31.32 20.65
N PRO A 174 -1.29 31.81 21.78
CA PRO A 174 -2.09 32.60 22.72
C PRO A 174 -2.75 33.74 21.94
N ALA A 175 -4.06 33.89 22.15
CA ALA A 175 -4.85 34.95 21.56
C ALA A 175 -4.08 36.27 21.69
N TRP A 176 -3.77 36.87 20.56
CA TRP A 176 -3.22 38.22 20.55
C TRP A 176 -4.24 39.14 21.22
N GLY A 177 -3.85 39.69 22.38
CA GLY A 177 -4.47 40.87 22.96
C GLY A 177 -5.42 40.66 24.13
N SER A 178 -4.89 40.28 25.30
CA SER A 178 -5.40 40.83 26.56
C SER A 178 -4.33 41.73 27.21
N GLU A 179 -4.70 43.00 27.27
CA GLU A 179 -4.29 44.03 28.24
C GLU A 179 -2.93 44.72 28.07
N ARG A 180 -3.01 46.03 27.86
CA ARG A 180 -2.46 46.99 28.83
C ARG A 180 -3.35 48.23 28.88
N SER A 181 -4.01 48.37 30.02
CA SER A 181 -4.50 49.62 30.57
C SER A 181 -3.35 50.58 30.84
N SER A 182 -3.51 51.84 30.45
CA SER A 182 -3.06 53.07 31.12
C SER A 182 -3.80 54.24 30.50
#